data_AF-A0A381WD06-F1
#
_entry.id   AF-A0A381WD06-F1
#
_cell.length_a   1.000
_cell.length_b   1.000
_cell.length_c   1.000
_cell.angle_alpha   90.00
_cell.angle_beta   90.00
_cell.angle_gamma   90.00
#
_symmetry.space_group_name_H-M   'P 1'
#
loop_
_entity.id
_entity.type
_entity.pdbx_description
1 polymer ?
#
loop_
_entity_poly.entity_id
_entity_poly.type
_entity_poly.pdbx_seq_one_letter_code
_entity_poly.pdbx_strand_id
1 'polypeptide(L)' 'MSGTSLDGIDAVLVEICGTTEDDFSWKQVAFTSRPYDKEYRSQLYR' A
#
# COMPACT_ATOMS: atom_id res chain seq x y z
N MET A 1 -2.32 -1.50 0.04
CA MET A 1 -2.82 -2.44 1.07
C MET A 1 -3.94 -1.73 1.83
N SER A 2 -5.01 -2.42 2.18
CA SER A 2 -6.04 -1.90 3.07
C SER A 2 -6.26 -2.95 4.15
N GLY A 3 -5.95 -2.61 5.39
CA GLY A 3 -6.18 -3.49 6.53
C GLY A 3 -7.67 -3.72 6.79
N THR A 4 -7.97 -4.70 7.63
CA THR A 4 -9.36 -5.01 8.06
C THR A 4 -9.98 -3.91 8.92
N SER A 5 -9.19 -2.94 9.38
CA SER A 5 -9.69 -1.75 10.09
C SER A 5 -10.45 -0.78 9.17
N LEU A 6 -10.30 -0.91 7.84
CA LEU A 6 -10.99 -0.10 6.83
C LEU A 6 -10.79 1.41 7.02
N ASP A 7 -9.60 1.82 7.48
CA ASP A 7 -9.30 3.23 7.72
C ASP A 7 -8.80 3.97 6.47
N GLY A 8 -8.33 3.24 5.47
CA GLY A 8 -7.88 3.81 4.22
C GLY A 8 -7.14 2.83 3.33
N ILE A 9 -6.55 3.39 2.28
CA ILE A 9 -5.68 2.70 1.33
C ILE A 9 -4.26 3.18 1.56
N ASP A 10 -3.38 2.25 1.88
CA ASP A 10 -1.93 2.47 1.91
C ASP A 10 -1.34 2.13 0.54
N ALA A 11 -0.53 3.04 -0.01
CA ALA A 11 0.20 2.84 -1.25
C ALA A 11 1.69 3.11 -1.00
N VAL A 12 2.55 2.22 -1.50
CA VAL A 12 4.00 2.33 -1.39
C VAL A 12 4.59 2.13 -2.78
N LEU A 13 5.51 3.02 -3.16
CA LEU A 13 6.34 2.85 -4.35
C LEU A 13 7.67 2.24 -3.91
N VAL A 14 7.96 1.05 -4.42
CA VAL A 14 9.19 0.31 -4.14
C VAL A 14 9.98 0.18 -5.43
N GLU A 15 11.25 0.56 -5.37
CA GLU A 15 12.25 0.24 -6.37
C GLU A 15 12.88 -1.10 -6.02
N ILE A 16 12.88 -2.03 -6.98
CA ILE A 16 13.49 -3.34 -6.86
C ILE A 16 14.66 -3.37 -7.83
N CYS A 17 15.85 -3.69 -7.31
CA CYS A 17 17.10 -3.74 -8.06
C CYS A 17 17.76 -5.11 -7.88
N GLY A 18 18.37 -5.60 -8.95
CA GLY A 18 19.04 -6.92 -8.97
C GLY A 18 18.60 -7.74 -10.17
N THR A 19 19.40 -8.74 -10.51
CA THR A 19 19.17 -9.68 -11.62
C THR A 19 19.13 -11.13 -11.13
N THR A 20 19.75 -11.43 -9.99
CA THR A 20 19.82 -12.73 -9.33
C THR A 20 19.36 -12.63 -7.88
N GLU A 21 19.28 -13.76 -7.18
CA GLU A 21 18.94 -13.75 -5.74
C GLU A 21 20.06 -13.15 -4.88
N ASP A 22 21.32 -13.30 -5.31
CA ASP A 22 22.49 -12.82 -4.57
C ASP A 22 22.70 -11.30 -4.66
N ASP A 23 22.14 -10.63 -5.68
CA ASP A 23 22.22 -9.17 -5.87
C ASP A 23 20.87 -8.45 -5.68
N PHE A 24 19.87 -9.16 -5.14
CA PHE A 24 18.55 -8.61 -4.88
C PHE A 24 18.59 -7.52 -3.78
N SER A 25 18.03 -6.37 -4.10
CA SER A 25 17.81 -5.28 -3.16
C SER A 25 16.49 -4.57 -3.45
N TRP A 26 15.94 -3.91 -2.43
CA TRP A 26 14.75 -3.09 -2.60
C TRP A 26 14.87 -1.82 -1.76
N LYS A 27 14.21 -0.76 -2.24
CA LYS A 27 14.18 0.55 -1.60
C LYS A 27 12.78 1.14 -1.69
N GLN A 28 12.28 1.62 -0.55
CA GLN A 28 11.06 2.43 -0.54
C GLN A 28 11.37 3.83 -1.12
N VAL A 29 10.70 4.17 -2.22
CA VAL A 29 10.87 5.46 -2.90
C VAL A 29 9.87 6.49 -2.37
N ALA A 30 8.62 6.07 -2.18
CA ALA A 30 7.55 6.93 -1.69
C ALA A 30 6.47 6.11 -0.99
N PHE A 31 5.66 6.78 -0.16
CA PHE A 31 4.45 6.21 0.39
C PHE A 31 3.36 7.28 0.51
N THR A 32 2.11 6.85 0.49
CA THR A 32 0.96 7.67 0.82
C THR A 32 -0.12 6.80 1.45
N SER A 33 -0.88 7.38 2.36
CA SER A 33 -2.08 6.77 2.93
C SER A 33 -3.24 7.69 2.64
N ARG A 34 -4.28 7.15 1.99
CA ARG A 34 -5.50 7.90 1.69
C ARG A 34 -6.66 7.33 2.51
N PRO A 35 -7.31 8.13 3.37
CA PRO A 35 -8.48 7.66 4.09
C PRO A 35 -9.62 7.36 3.10
N TYR A 36 -10.47 6.39 3.44
CA TYR A 36 -11.69 6.16 2.67
C TYR A 36 -12.66 7.32 2.85
N ASP A 37 -13.35 7.69 1.77
CA ASP A 37 -14.47 8.62 1.85
C ASP A 37 -15.58 7.97 2.70
N LYS A 38 -16.23 8.77 3.57
CA LYS A 38 -17.20 8.26 4.54
C LYS A 38 -18.36 7.49 3.89
N GLU A 39 -18.83 7.96 2.73
CA GLU A 39 -19.87 7.31 1.94
C GLU A 39 -19.43 5.98 1.32
N TYR A 40 -18.15 5.86 0.97
CA TYR A 40 -17.60 4.62 0.45
C TYR A 40 -17.34 3.62 1.59
N ARG A 41 -16.83 4.10 2.73
CA ARG A 41 -16.59 3.27 3.93
C ARG A 41 -17.87 2.61 4.44
N SER A 42 -19.01 3.31 4.42
CA SER A 42 -20.29 2.75 4.88
C SER A 42 -20.80 1.60 3.99
N GLN A 43 -20.39 1.55 2.72
CA GLN A 43 -20.78 0.48 1.79
C GLN A 43 -19.96 -0.81 1.98
N LEU A 44 -18.81 -0.74 2.66
CA LEU A 44 -17.91 -1.88 2.90
C LEU A 44 -18.37 -2.78 4.06
N TYR A 45 -19.22 -2.28 4.96
CA TYR A 45 -19.75 -3.03 6.13
C TYR A 45 -20.98 -3.91 5.79
N ARG A 46 -21.15 -4.33 4.54
CA ARG A 46 -22.32 -5.09 4.08
C ARG A 46 -22.34 -6.54 4.55
#